data_AF-A0A7S0T642-F1
#
_entry.id   AF-A0A7S0T642-F1
#
_cell.length_a   1.000
_cell.length_b   1.000
_cell.length_c   1.000
_cell.angle_alpha   90.00
_cell.angle_beta   90.00
_cell.angle_gamma   90.00
#
_symmetry.space_group_name_H-M   'P 1'
#
loop_
_entity.id
_entity.type
_entity.pdbx_description
1 polymer ?
#
loop_
_entity_poly.entity_id
_entity_poly.type
_entity_poly.pdbx_seq_one_letter_code
_entity_poly.pdbx_strand_id
1 'polypeptide(L)'
;KYWIGAAAETARWCSVFAQLYVGGKARGVHAFVVQIRRDEERSSDPNAAQLGARIGGDSMPGVTIADCGDKVGLQGVDNGRIWFDRVEVPRENLLCRFASVDRNGTYKSSLKSADELFARQLGALTGGRVSIAVGAVNQSKLGITIAVRYALSRRAFGPPGAPEVPLMFYQSHQLRLMPPLATTYVMAVAANRLKQLWWNCEDGVPKQVHVLSSGFKALFTWHMRDCLQQCREACGGQGYKSENRIAPIKNDRDVMMTFEGDNSVLLQQVARSLLAEFGAASSSKNPQPEHKSAQDNARPSYSSSLSALGVPCGRKLLSKHLSATQTKTFGPDCDDDKLGSFLLTAFRVRTGVL
;
A
#
# COMPACT_ATOMS: atom_id res chain seq x y z
N LYS A 1 3.50 -7.88 -22.35
CA LYS A 1 3.44 -7.08 -21.10
C LYS A 1 2.08 -6.39 -21.03
N TYR A 2 1.54 -6.17 -19.83
CA TYR A 2 0.16 -5.68 -19.65
C TYR A 2 0.10 -4.70 -18.46
N TRP A 3 -0.81 -3.72 -18.51
CA TRP A 3 -1.04 -2.69 -17.47
C TRP A 3 0.14 -1.74 -17.24
N ILE A 4 1.00 -1.53 -18.23
CA ILE A 4 2.17 -0.67 -18.08
C ILE A 4 1.72 0.79 -18.18
N GLY A 5 1.71 1.53 -17.06
CA GLY A 5 1.35 2.95 -17.06
C GLY A 5 2.26 3.74 -18.00
N ALA A 6 1.71 4.78 -18.65
CA ALA A 6 2.38 5.58 -19.67
C ALA A 6 2.71 4.84 -20.98
N ALA A 7 2.53 3.52 -21.08
CA ALA A 7 3.01 2.80 -22.25
C ALA A 7 2.16 2.99 -23.49
N ALA A 8 0.85 3.25 -23.37
CA ALA A 8 -0.03 3.31 -24.54
C ALA A 8 0.28 4.53 -25.42
N GLU A 9 0.57 5.68 -24.83
CA GLU A 9 0.74 6.93 -25.58
C GLU A 9 2.09 7.59 -25.31
N THR A 10 2.57 7.58 -24.06
CA THR A 10 3.56 8.57 -23.60
C THR A 10 5.02 8.07 -23.56
N ALA A 11 5.25 6.87 -23.04
CA ALA A 11 6.58 6.40 -22.65
C ALA A 11 7.47 6.08 -23.86
N ARG A 12 8.69 6.62 -23.89
CA ARG A 12 9.69 6.30 -24.95
C ARG A 12 10.58 5.11 -24.60
N TRP A 13 10.82 4.91 -23.31
CA TRP A 13 11.68 3.89 -22.75
C TRP A 13 10.92 3.10 -21.68
N CYS A 14 11.25 1.83 -21.52
CA CYS A 14 10.63 0.94 -20.54
C CYS A 14 11.70 0.12 -19.80
N SER A 15 11.53 -0.05 -18.49
CA SER A 15 12.24 -1.08 -17.73
C SER A 15 11.50 -2.41 -17.88
N VAL A 16 12.05 -3.31 -18.68
CA VAL A 16 11.43 -4.60 -19.03
C VAL A 16 12.05 -5.69 -18.18
N PHE A 17 11.23 -6.32 -17.32
CA PHE A 17 11.62 -7.50 -16.58
C PHE A 17 11.49 -8.75 -17.46
N ALA A 18 12.55 -9.52 -17.70
CA ALA A 18 12.53 -10.73 -18.52
C ALA A 18 13.42 -11.83 -17.93
N GLN A 19 13.15 -13.09 -18.28
CA GLN A 19 14.03 -14.21 -17.94
C GLN A 19 15.35 -14.06 -18.71
N LEU A 20 16.46 -13.93 -18.00
CA LEU A 20 17.78 -13.86 -18.60
C LEU A 20 18.28 -15.26 -18.93
N TYR A 21 18.69 -15.48 -20.19
CA TYR A 21 19.39 -16.70 -20.62
C TYR A 21 20.81 -16.37 -21.03
N VAL A 22 21.78 -17.13 -20.51
CA VAL A 22 23.21 -16.98 -20.83
C VAL A 22 23.81 -18.36 -21.05
N GLY A 23 24.38 -18.62 -22.22
CA GLY A 23 24.90 -19.94 -22.60
C GLY A 23 23.84 -21.04 -22.51
N GLY A 24 22.61 -20.76 -22.92
CA GLY A 24 21.47 -21.69 -22.84
C GLY A 24 20.89 -21.88 -21.43
N LYS A 25 21.48 -21.30 -20.38
CA LYS A 25 21.03 -21.46 -18.99
C LYS A 25 20.20 -20.27 -18.52
N ALA A 26 19.03 -20.53 -17.93
CA ALA A 26 18.21 -19.53 -17.27
C ALA A 26 18.88 -19.00 -16.00
N ARG A 27 18.88 -17.67 -15.81
CA ARG A 27 19.54 -16.96 -14.70
C ARG A 27 18.58 -16.21 -13.77
N GLY A 28 17.28 -16.33 -14.01
CA GLY A 28 16.25 -15.61 -13.26
C GLY A 28 15.84 -14.30 -13.96
N VAL A 29 14.83 -13.66 -13.38
CA VAL A 29 14.29 -12.41 -13.90
C VAL A 29 15.28 -11.27 -13.69
N HIS A 30 15.52 -10.50 -14.74
CA HIS A 30 16.36 -9.30 -14.75
C HIS A 30 15.64 -8.15 -15.43
N ALA A 31 16.04 -6.93 -15.12
CA ALA A 31 15.51 -5.71 -15.72
C ALA A 31 16.44 -5.18 -16.82
N PHE A 32 15.85 -4.89 -17.98
CA PHE A 32 16.51 -4.32 -19.15
C PHE A 32 15.89 -2.97 -19.48
N VAL A 33 16.71 -1.97 -19.78
CA VAL A 33 16.23 -0.69 -20.29
C VAL A 33 16.01 -0.84 -21.80
N VAL A 34 14.76 -0.78 -22.25
CA VAL A 34 14.40 -1.01 -23.65
C VAL A 34 13.76 0.25 -24.21
N GLN A 35 14.29 0.73 -25.34
CA GLN A 35 13.64 1.78 -26.11
C GLN A 35 12.42 1.16 -26.80
N ILE A 36 11.24 1.75 -26.57
CA ILE A 36 9.97 1.26 -27.13
C ILE A 36 9.41 2.18 -28.21
N ARG A 37 9.90 3.43 -28.28
CA ARG A 37 9.56 4.39 -29.33
C ARG A 37 10.80 5.14 -29.81
N ARG A 38 10.76 5.58 -31.08
CA ARG A 38 11.81 6.39 -31.69
C ARG A 38 11.95 7.72 -30.96
N ASP A 39 13.18 8.20 -30.85
CA ASP A 39 13.44 9.56 -30.39
C ASP A 39 13.22 10.53 -31.56
N GLU A 40 11.95 10.83 -31.84
CA GLU A 40 11.60 11.88 -32.79
C GLU A 40 11.30 13.18 -32.03
N GLU A 41 11.71 14.32 -32.61
CA GLU A 41 11.15 15.62 -32.24
C GLU A 41 9.65 15.53 -32.44
N ARG A 42 8.89 16.02 -31.45
CA ARG A 42 7.44 16.11 -31.57
C ARG A 42 7.14 16.80 -32.89
N SER A 43 6.42 16.13 -33.79
CA SER A 43 5.95 16.77 -35.02
C SER A 43 5.38 18.13 -34.64
N SER A 44 5.92 19.20 -35.24
CA SER A 44 5.45 20.57 -35.04
C SER A 44 4.07 20.79 -35.63
N ASP A 45 3.52 19.77 -36.31
CA ASP A 45 2.16 19.75 -36.82
C ASP A 45 1.13 19.61 -35.67
N PRO A 46 0.34 20.67 -35.40
CA PRO A 46 -0.70 20.63 -34.37
C PRO A 46 -1.81 19.60 -34.66
N ASN A 47 -1.92 19.09 -35.90
CA ASN A 47 -2.91 18.09 -36.29
C ASN A 47 -2.42 16.63 -36.11
N ALA A 48 -1.15 16.40 -35.75
CA ALA A 48 -0.65 15.04 -35.46
C ALA A 48 -1.41 14.38 -34.29
N ALA A 49 -1.85 15.17 -33.31
CA ALA A 49 -2.72 14.71 -32.22
C ALA A 49 -4.11 14.25 -32.69
N GLN A 50 -4.56 14.70 -33.87
CA GLN A 50 -5.86 14.35 -34.45
C GLN A 50 -5.82 13.05 -35.27
N LEU A 51 -4.63 12.54 -35.62
CA LEU A 51 -4.45 11.40 -36.52
C LEU A 51 -4.14 10.07 -35.82
N GLY A 52 -4.33 9.97 -34.50
CA GLY A 52 -3.96 8.78 -33.72
C GLY A 52 -2.45 8.60 -33.56
N ALA A 53 -1.65 9.64 -33.81
CA ALA A 53 -0.22 9.63 -33.52
C ALA A 53 -0.01 9.68 -32.00
N ARG A 54 0.78 8.73 -31.49
CA ARG A 54 1.06 8.63 -30.06
C ARG A 54 1.95 9.78 -29.61
N ILE A 55 1.70 10.33 -28.42
CA ILE A 55 2.47 11.46 -27.86
C ILE A 55 3.98 11.15 -27.82
N GLY A 56 4.33 9.90 -27.52
CA GLY A 56 5.71 9.44 -27.41
C GLY A 56 6.41 9.13 -28.73
N GLY A 57 5.72 9.23 -29.87
CA GLY A 57 6.24 8.87 -31.20
C GLY A 57 5.96 7.42 -31.62
N ASP A 58 6.52 7.04 -32.77
CA ASP A 58 6.34 5.71 -33.37
C ASP A 58 7.09 4.63 -32.63
N SER A 59 6.55 3.41 -32.65
CA SER A 59 7.16 2.26 -31.98
C SER A 59 8.46 1.83 -32.66
N MET A 60 9.42 1.35 -31.87
CA MET A 60 10.66 0.75 -32.40
C MET A 60 10.36 -0.52 -33.21
N PRO A 61 11.19 -0.91 -34.20
CA PRO A 61 11.05 -2.19 -34.90
C PRO A 61 10.96 -3.37 -33.92
N GLY A 62 10.03 -4.29 -34.16
CA GLY A 62 9.76 -5.43 -33.27
C GLY A 62 8.99 -5.09 -31.99
N VAL A 63 8.63 -3.81 -31.75
CA VAL A 63 7.80 -3.41 -30.61
C VAL A 63 6.37 -3.13 -31.09
N THR A 64 5.41 -3.86 -30.54
CA THR A 64 3.98 -3.59 -30.74
C THR A 64 3.37 -3.08 -29.45
N ILE A 65 2.60 -1.99 -29.50
CA ILE A 65 1.97 -1.39 -28.33
C ILE A 65 0.47 -1.26 -28.59
N ALA A 66 -0.38 -1.50 -27.59
CA ALA A 66 -1.81 -1.22 -27.66
C ALA A 66 -2.32 -0.66 -26.33
N ASP A 67 -3.29 0.26 -26.36
CA ASP A 67 -3.99 0.70 -25.14
C ASP A 67 -4.73 -0.49 -24.49
N CYS A 68 -4.78 -0.53 -23.16
CA CYS A 68 -5.62 -1.47 -22.41
C CYS A 68 -7.12 -1.12 -22.49
N GLY A 69 -7.47 0.12 -22.86
CA GLY A 69 -8.83 0.62 -22.98
C GLY A 69 -9.39 1.18 -21.67
N ASP A 70 -10.72 1.23 -21.59
CA ASP A 70 -11.44 1.81 -20.46
C ASP A 70 -11.17 1.06 -19.15
N LYS A 71 -10.99 1.84 -18.08
CA LYS A 71 -10.72 1.36 -16.72
C LYS A 71 -11.85 1.75 -15.77
N VAL A 72 -11.94 1.06 -14.64
CA VAL A 72 -12.89 1.43 -13.57
C VAL A 72 -12.58 2.84 -13.00
N GLY A 73 -11.30 3.22 -12.99
CA GLY A 73 -10.82 4.52 -12.54
C GLY A 73 -9.43 4.82 -13.12
N LEU A 74 -8.87 5.98 -12.79
CA LEU A 74 -7.58 6.46 -13.32
C LEU A 74 -7.56 6.56 -14.85
N GLN A 75 -8.64 7.06 -15.45
CA GLN A 75 -8.76 7.14 -16.91
C GLN A 75 -7.67 8.00 -17.56
N GLY A 76 -7.14 8.99 -16.84
CA GLY A 76 -5.99 9.79 -17.29
C GLY A 76 -4.64 9.07 -17.33
N VAL A 77 -4.59 7.78 -16.98
CA VAL A 77 -3.39 6.95 -17.13
C VAL A 77 -3.54 6.08 -18.37
N ASP A 78 -2.65 6.28 -19.34
CA ASP A 78 -2.55 5.59 -20.63
C ASP A 78 -1.85 4.22 -20.47
N ASN A 79 -2.52 3.30 -19.77
CA ASN A 79 -2.00 1.95 -19.53
C ASN A 79 -1.89 1.16 -20.85
N GLY A 80 -0.68 0.74 -21.19
CA GLY A 80 -0.40 -0.01 -22.41
C GLY A 80 -0.11 -1.50 -22.21
N ARG A 81 -0.33 -2.23 -23.29
CA ARG A 81 0.16 -3.59 -23.55
C ARG A 81 1.32 -3.49 -24.51
N ILE A 82 2.37 -4.28 -24.28
CA ILE A 82 3.59 -4.26 -25.09
C ILE A 82 3.98 -5.68 -25.46
N TRP A 83 4.21 -5.93 -26.75
CA TRP A 83 4.80 -7.16 -27.27
C TRP A 83 6.16 -6.83 -27.88
N PHE A 84 7.12 -7.73 -27.68
CA PHE A 84 8.47 -7.63 -28.21
C PHE A 84 8.71 -8.85 -29.09
N ASP A 85 8.99 -8.62 -30.37
CA ASP A 85 9.38 -9.63 -31.33
C ASP A 85 10.86 -9.43 -31.69
N ARG A 86 11.71 -10.31 -31.16
CA ARG A 86 13.17 -10.34 -31.40
C ARG A 86 13.85 -8.96 -31.33
N VAL A 87 13.45 -8.13 -30.38
CA VAL A 87 14.02 -6.80 -30.18
C VAL A 87 15.44 -6.91 -29.64
N GLU A 88 16.39 -6.37 -30.39
CA GLU A 88 17.79 -6.29 -29.99
C GLU A 88 17.99 -5.14 -29.00
N VAL A 89 18.70 -5.43 -27.91
CA VAL A 89 18.96 -4.48 -26.83
C VAL A 89 20.45 -4.57 -26.48
N PRO A 90 21.19 -3.43 -26.42
CA PRO A 90 22.59 -3.44 -26.01
C PRO A 90 22.77 -4.10 -24.64
N ARG A 91 23.86 -4.85 -24.48
CA ARG A 91 24.18 -5.55 -23.23
C ARG A 91 24.24 -4.57 -22.04
N GLU A 92 24.71 -3.35 -22.28
CA GLU A 92 24.85 -2.27 -21.32
C GLU A 92 23.51 -1.80 -20.73
N ASN A 93 22.39 -2.09 -21.40
CA ASN A 93 21.07 -1.75 -20.91
C ASN A 93 20.55 -2.75 -19.85
N LEU A 94 21.29 -3.82 -19.55
CA LEU A 94 21.03 -4.67 -18.39
C LEU A 94 21.32 -3.88 -17.10
N LEU A 95 20.33 -3.73 -16.23
CA LEU A 95 20.52 -3.08 -14.93
C LEU A 95 21.38 -3.96 -14.01
N CYS A 96 22.68 -3.68 -13.95
CA CYS A 96 23.66 -4.65 -13.48
C CYS A 96 24.17 -4.46 -12.04
N ARG A 97 23.42 -3.78 -11.16
CA ARG A 97 23.86 -3.51 -9.78
C ARG A 97 24.13 -4.78 -8.95
N PHE A 98 23.35 -5.84 -9.17
CA PHE A 98 23.42 -7.09 -8.39
C PHE A 98 23.88 -8.31 -9.20
N ALA A 99 23.76 -8.22 -10.53
CA ALA A 99 24.14 -9.28 -11.46
C ALA A 99 24.53 -8.66 -12.80
N SER A 100 25.58 -9.17 -13.43
CA SER A 100 26.10 -8.66 -14.70
C SER A 100 26.44 -9.80 -15.65
N VAL A 101 26.49 -9.47 -16.94
CA VAL A 101 26.98 -10.34 -18.00
C VAL A 101 28.13 -9.61 -18.67
N ASP A 102 29.32 -10.20 -18.70
CA ASP A 102 30.47 -9.60 -19.40
C ASP A 102 30.45 -9.85 -20.91
N ARG A 103 31.40 -9.27 -21.64
CA ARG A 103 31.49 -9.38 -23.11
C ARG A 103 31.70 -10.81 -23.60
N ASN A 104 32.24 -11.68 -22.74
CA ASN A 104 32.46 -13.09 -23.06
C ASN A 104 31.22 -13.95 -22.78
N GLY A 105 30.10 -13.33 -22.38
CA GLY A 105 28.89 -14.05 -21.99
C GLY A 105 29.01 -14.72 -20.62
N THR A 106 29.92 -14.26 -19.74
CA THR A 106 30.03 -14.81 -18.39
C THR A 106 29.08 -14.08 -17.45
N TYR A 107 28.17 -14.82 -16.82
CA TYR A 107 27.27 -14.31 -15.80
C TYR A 107 27.99 -14.21 -14.44
N LYS A 108 27.91 -13.05 -13.79
CA LYS A 108 28.45 -12.80 -12.45
C LYS A 108 27.37 -12.21 -11.57
N SER A 109 27.24 -12.67 -10.33
CA SER A 109 26.33 -12.08 -9.34
C SER A 109 27.00 -12.06 -7.97
N SER A 110 26.74 -11.00 -7.22
CA SER A 110 27.19 -10.87 -5.82
C SER A 110 26.26 -11.57 -4.83
N LEU A 111 25.13 -12.13 -5.29
CA LEU A 111 24.12 -12.78 -4.47
C LEU A 111 24.19 -14.30 -4.60
N LYS A 112 23.78 -15.02 -3.54
CA LYS A 112 24.00 -16.46 -3.42
C LYS A 112 23.01 -17.28 -4.25
N SER A 113 21.83 -16.74 -4.53
CA SER A 113 20.77 -17.45 -5.27
C SER A 113 19.96 -16.54 -6.18
N ALA A 114 19.26 -17.14 -7.14
CA ALA A 114 18.32 -16.44 -8.01
C ALA A 114 17.12 -15.86 -7.21
N ASP A 115 16.69 -16.53 -6.15
CA ASP A 115 15.62 -16.06 -5.27
C ASP A 115 16.05 -14.81 -4.47
N GLU A 116 17.30 -14.80 -3.98
CA GLU A 116 17.85 -13.64 -3.28
C GLU A 116 17.96 -12.44 -4.23
N LEU A 117 18.39 -12.67 -5.48
CA LEU A 117 18.41 -11.66 -6.52
C LEU A 117 17.02 -11.11 -6.82
N PHE A 118 16.03 -12.00 -7.01
CA PHE A 118 14.67 -11.59 -7.27
C PHE A 118 14.08 -10.79 -6.11
N ALA A 119 14.28 -11.23 -4.86
CA ALA A 119 13.85 -10.49 -3.67
C ALA A 119 14.49 -9.10 -3.57
N ARG A 120 15.79 -8.97 -3.88
CA ARG A 120 16.50 -7.68 -3.92
C ARG A 120 15.97 -6.77 -5.02
N GLN A 121 15.69 -7.28 -6.22
CA GLN A 121 15.09 -6.51 -7.31
C GLN A 121 13.68 -6.03 -6.97
N LEU A 122 12.86 -6.88 -6.33
CA LEU A 122 11.54 -6.49 -5.82
C LEU A 122 11.59 -5.54 -4.61
N GLY A 123 12.78 -5.30 -4.03
CA GLY A 123 12.97 -4.36 -2.93
C GLY A 123 12.42 -2.97 -3.24
N ALA A 124 12.50 -2.53 -4.50
CA ALA A 124 11.94 -1.27 -4.98
C ALA A 124 10.42 -1.14 -4.72
N LEU A 125 9.68 -2.25 -4.81
CA LEU A 125 8.22 -2.28 -4.54
C LEU A 125 7.88 -1.93 -3.09
N THR A 126 8.84 -2.08 -2.15
CA THR A 126 8.61 -1.67 -0.76
C THR A 126 8.32 -0.18 -0.66
N GLY A 127 9.05 0.67 -1.40
CA GLY A 127 8.78 2.11 -1.43
C GLY A 127 7.38 2.41 -1.99
N GLY A 128 6.98 1.71 -3.06
CA GLY A 128 5.62 1.78 -3.62
C GLY A 128 4.55 1.41 -2.58
N ARG A 129 4.74 0.31 -1.85
CA ARG A 129 3.81 -0.13 -0.78
C ARG A 129 3.70 0.87 0.37
N VAL A 130 4.81 1.48 0.79
CA VAL A 130 4.81 2.54 1.81
C VAL A 130 3.98 3.73 1.32
N SER A 131 4.20 4.17 0.09
CA SER A 131 3.45 5.26 -0.53
C SER A 131 1.94 4.97 -0.59
N ILE A 132 1.57 3.75 -1.02
CA ILE A 132 0.17 3.33 -1.10
C ILE A 132 -0.48 3.25 0.29
N ALA A 133 0.21 2.71 1.29
CA ALA A 133 -0.30 2.63 2.65
C ALA A 133 -0.61 4.03 3.21
N VAL A 134 0.34 4.97 3.06
CA VAL A 134 0.15 6.38 3.44
C VAL A 134 -0.98 7.03 2.64
N GLY A 135 -1.01 6.79 1.33
CA GLY A 135 -2.06 7.27 0.44
C GLY A 135 -3.45 6.82 0.88
N ALA A 136 -3.62 5.53 1.17
CA ALA A 136 -4.89 4.95 1.61
C ALA A 136 -5.44 5.63 2.89
N VAL A 137 -4.55 5.92 3.84
CA VAL A 137 -4.92 6.68 5.05
C VAL A 137 -5.39 8.10 4.68
N ASN A 138 -4.67 8.79 3.79
CA ASN A 138 -5.04 10.15 3.38
C ASN A 138 -6.38 10.20 2.62
N GLN A 139 -6.65 9.21 1.77
CA GLN A 139 -7.95 9.09 1.09
C GLN A 139 -9.08 8.81 2.08
N SER A 140 -8.83 7.98 3.10
CA SER A 140 -9.79 7.74 4.20
C SER A 140 -10.11 9.02 4.96
N LYS A 141 -9.08 9.83 5.31
CA LYS A 141 -9.27 11.14 5.97
C LYS A 141 -10.16 12.06 5.15
N LEU A 142 -9.96 12.11 3.83
CA LEU A 142 -10.74 12.96 2.93
C LEU A 142 -12.22 12.54 2.92
N GLY A 143 -12.51 11.25 2.70
CA GLY A 143 -13.88 10.73 2.70
C GLY A 143 -14.61 10.95 4.03
N ILE A 144 -13.96 10.62 5.15
CA ILE A 144 -14.53 10.79 6.49
C ILE A 144 -14.78 12.25 6.80
N THR A 145 -13.86 13.14 6.43
CA THR A 145 -14.02 14.58 6.67
C THR A 145 -15.24 15.13 5.94
N ILE A 146 -15.45 14.72 4.68
CA ILE A 146 -16.64 15.10 3.92
C ILE A 146 -17.90 14.56 4.61
N ALA A 147 -17.93 13.27 4.94
CA ALA A 147 -19.10 12.62 5.53
C ALA A 147 -19.46 13.17 6.92
N VAL A 148 -18.47 13.38 7.79
CA VAL A 148 -18.69 13.92 9.14
C VAL A 148 -19.19 15.36 9.06
N ARG A 149 -18.59 16.21 8.22
CA ARG A 149 -19.05 17.59 8.03
C ARG A 149 -20.46 17.64 7.47
N TYR A 150 -20.77 16.80 6.49
CA TYR A 150 -22.12 16.67 5.95
C TYR A 150 -23.11 16.20 7.01
N ALA A 151 -22.76 15.20 7.82
CA ALA A 151 -23.64 14.69 8.87
C ALA A 151 -23.90 15.69 10.01
N LEU A 152 -22.97 16.63 10.26
CA LEU A 152 -23.15 17.72 11.22
C LEU A 152 -24.06 18.83 10.71
N SER A 153 -24.14 19.06 9.39
CA SER A 153 -24.96 20.11 8.79
C SER A 153 -26.31 19.61 8.27
N ARG A 154 -26.36 18.37 7.76
CA ARG A 154 -27.58 17.76 7.23
C ARG A 154 -28.52 17.39 8.36
N ARG A 155 -29.71 17.98 8.34
CA ARG A 155 -30.84 17.60 9.19
C ARG A 155 -31.82 16.74 8.40
N ALA A 156 -32.39 15.74 9.07
CA ALA A 156 -33.47 14.92 8.54
C ALA A 156 -34.13 14.18 9.71
N PHE A 157 -35.45 14.22 9.76
CA PHE A 157 -36.25 13.61 10.83
C PHE A 157 -35.96 14.22 12.22
N GLY A 158 -36.79 13.89 13.19
CA GLY A 158 -36.68 14.37 14.56
C GLY A 158 -37.80 13.81 15.44
N PRO A 159 -37.78 14.07 16.75
CA PRO A 159 -38.90 13.75 17.63
C PRO A 159 -40.20 14.42 17.13
N PRO A 160 -41.38 13.79 17.32
CA PRO A 160 -42.65 14.40 16.96
C PRO A 160 -42.81 15.78 17.62
N GLY A 161 -43.17 16.79 16.82
CA GLY A 161 -43.34 18.16 17.29
C GLY A 161 -42.03 18.95 17.54
N ALA A 162 -40.86 18.35 17.27
CA ALA A 162 -39.56 19.03 17.38
C ALA A 162 -38.93 19.30 16.00
N PRO A 163 -38.02 20.28 15.88
CA PRO A 163 -37.25 20.50 14.66
C PRO A 163 -36.41 19.28 14.28
N GLU A 164 -36.10 19.15 12.99
CA GLU A 164 -35.19 18.10 12.53
C GLU A 164 -33.81 18.21 13.20
N VAL A 165 -33.20 17.06 13.50
CA VAL A 165 -31.88 17.00 14.15
C VAL A 165 -30.78 16.65 13.14
N PRO A 166 -29.54 17.10 13.34
CA PRO A 166 -28.41 16.71 12.50
C PRO A 166 -28.23 15.19 12.47
N LEU A 167 -27.85 14.64 11.32
CA LEU A 167 -27.64 13.19 11.16
C LEU A 167 -26.64 12.63 12.19
N MET A 168 -25.59 13.41 12.52
CA MET A 168 -24.58 13.03 13.49
C MET A 168 -25.12 12.79 14.91
N PHE A 169 -26.35 13.24 15.22
CA PHE A 169 -26.94 13.06 16.55
C PHE A 169 -27.64 11.70 16.70
N TYR A 170 -27.83 10.97 15.60
CA TYR A 170 -28.32 9.60 15.65
C TYR A 170 -27.17 8.63 15.96
N GLN A 171 -27.35 7.79 16.99
CA GLN A 171 -26.38 6.77 17.35
C GLN A 171 -26.06 5.82 16.19
N SER A 172 -27.07 5.47 15.39
CA SER A 172 -26.89 4.67 14.18
C SER A 172 -25.91 5.32 13.22
N HIS A 173 -25.98 6.64 13.01
CA HIS A 173 -25.07 7.38 12.13
C HIS A 173 -23.67 7.52 12.73
N GLN A 174 -23.57 7.69 14.06
CA GLN A 174 -22.29 7.70 14.77
C GLN A 174 -21.56 6.35 14.63
N LEU A 175 -22.26 5.22 14.79
CA LEU A 175 -21.67 3.88 14.62
C LEU A 175 -21.15 3.65 13.20
N ARG A 176 -21.70 4.35 12.20
CA ARG A 176 -21.22 4.28 10.82
C ARG A 176 -19.92 5.06 10.59
N LEU A 177 -19.73 6.20 11.25
CA LEU A 177 -18.64 7.14 10.93
C LEU A 177 -17.54 7.24 11.99
N MET A 178 -17.87 7.05 13.27
CA MET A 178 -16.91 7.21 14.37
C MET A 178 -15.88 6.08 14.45
N PRO A 179 -16.25 4.78 14.28
CA PRO A 179 -15.25 3.72 14.23
C PRO A 179 -14.23 3.88 13.09
N PRO A 180 -14.62 4.10 11.81
CA PRO A 180 -13.63 4.29 10.75
C PRO A 180 -12.82 5.57 10.92
N LEU A 181 -13.37 6.63 11.53
CA LEU A 181 -12.62 7.81 11.94
C LEU A 181 -11.49 7.45 12.92
N ALA A 182 -11.82 6.76 14.01
CA ALA A 182 -10.84 6.34 15.02
C ALA A 182 -9.75 5.43 14.42
N THR A 183 -10.15 4.43 13.62
CA THR A 183 -9.21 3.55 12.91
C THR A 183 -8.27 4.34 12.00
N THR A 184 -8.79 5.35 11.27
CA THR A 184 -7.97 6.19 10.39
C THR A 184 -6.91 6.99 11.14
N TYR A 185 -7.22 7.48 12.36
CA TYR A 185 -6.23 8.14 13.21
C TYR A 185 -5.12 7.20 13.66
N VAL A 186 -5.47 5.98 14.11
CA VAL A 186 -4.48 4.97 14.50
C VAL A 186 -3.60 4.59 13.32
N MET A 187 -4.20 4.34 12.15
CA MET A 187 -3.47 4.03 10.92
C MET A 187 -2.57 5.18 10.48
N ALA A 188 -2.94 6.44 10.73
CA ALA A 188 -2.08 7.59 10.42
C ALA A 188 -0.79 7.61 11.26
N VAL A 189 -0.88 7.27 12.55
CA VAL A 189 0.31 7.15 13.41
C VAL A 189 1.20 6.01 12.91
N ALA A 190 0.61 4.85 12.64
CA ALA A 190 1.33 3.69 12.11
C ALA A 190 1.98 3.97 10.74
N ALA A 191 1.28 4.65 9.83
CA ALA A 191 1.80 5.04 8.52
C ALA A 191 2.98 6.00 8.65
N ASN A 192 2.93 6.97 9.56
CA ASN A 192 4.04 7.89 9.82
C ASN A 192 5.26 7.15 10.36
N ARG A 193 5.07 6.16 11.24
CA ARG A 193 6.17 5.31 11.74
C ARG A 193 6.79 4.50 10.62
N LEU A 194 5.98 3.85 9.77
CA LEU A 194 6.47 3.11 8.61
C LEU A 194 7.25 4.01 7.65
N LYS A 195 6.76 5.22 7.39
CA LYS A 195 7.46 6.22 6.56
C LYS A 195 8.85 6.55 7.13
N GLN A 196 8.96 6.76 8.45
CA GLN A 196 10.26 7.04 9.09
C GLN A 196 11.22 5.85 8.99
N LEU A 197 10.73 4.63 9.25
CA LEU A 197 11.54 3.42 9.13
C LEU A 197 12.07 3.24 7.71
N TRP A 198 11.24 3.49 6.70
CA TRP A 198 11.64 3.41 5.30
C TRP A 198 12.62 4.54 4.91
N TRP A 199 12.40 5.77 5.37
CA TRP A 199 13.26 6.91 5.07
C TRP A 199 14.69 6.74 5.61
N ASN A 200 14.83 6.08 6.76
CA ASN A 200 16.11 5.85 7.41
C ASN A 200 16.82 4.56 6.91
N CYS A 201 16.35 3.94 5.82
CA CYS A 201 17.04 2.80 5.22
C CYS A 201 18.22 3.29 4.36
N GLU A 202 19.45 2.99 4.77
CA GLU A 202 20.66 3.39 4.02
C GLU A 202 20.99 2.36 2.90
N ASP A 203 21.11 1.06 3.25
CA ASP A 203 21.53 0.01 2.32
C ASP A 203 20.51 -1.12 2.14
N GLY A 204 19.55 -0.86 1.26
CA GLY A 204 18.47 -1.79 0.93
C GLY A 204 17.39 -1.84 2.01
N VAL A 205 16.33 -2.60 1.74
CA VAL A 205 15.14 -2.63 2.59
C VAL A 205 15.28 -3.74 3.63
N PRO A 206 15.29 -3.43 4.95
CA PRO A 206 15.27 -4.45 5.98
C PRO A 206 14.02 -5.34 5.89
N LYS A 207 14.17 -6.64 6.23
CA LYS A 207 13.06 -7.60 6.25
C LYS A 207 11.85 -7.07 7.01
N GLN A 208 12.07 -6.41 8.14
CA GLN A 208 11.00 -5.83 8.95
C GLN A 208 10.20 -4.77 8.19
N VAL A 209 10.86 -3.85 7.47
CA VAL A 209 10.20 -2.81 6.68
C VAL A 209 9.39 -3.42 5.53
N HIS A 210 9.93 -4.48 4.91
CA HIS A 210 9.20 -5.24 3.90
C HIS A 210 7.92 -5.90 4.44
N VAL A 211 7.99 -6.57 5.59
CA VAL A 211 6.83 -7.22 6.23
C VAL A 211 5.79 -6.17 6.64
N LEU A 212 6.21 -5.09 7.32
CA LEU A 212 5.31 -4.02 7.76
C LEU A 212 4.65 -3.30 6.58
N SER A 213 5.41 -2.92 5.56
CA SER A 213 4.85 -2.25 4.37
C SER A 213 3.85 -3.14 3.64
N SER A 214 4.11 -4.44 3.55
CA SER A 214 3.18 -5.41 2.92
C SER A 214 1.87 -5.53 3.70
N GLY A 215 1.95 -5.68 5.02
CA GLY A 215 0.78 -5.75 5.89
C GLY A 215 -0.02 -4.45 5.93
N PHE A 216 0.66 -3.30 6.06
CA PHE A 216 0.00 -2.00 6.14
C PHE A 216 -0.62 -1.62 4.81
N LYS A 217 0.05 -1.85 3.67
CA LYS A 217 -0.55 -1.65 2.35
C LYS A 217 -1.85 -2.43 2.24
N ALA A 218 -1.85 -3.72 2.58
CA ALA A 218 -3.05 -4.56 2.48
C ALA A 218 -4.19 -4.07 3.39
N LEU A 219 -3.90 -3.91 4.69
CA LEU A 219 -4.92 -3.55 5.67
C LEU A 219 -5.45 -2.12 5.46
N PHE A 220 -4.59 -1.16 5.14
CA PHE A 220 -4.98 0.24 5.02
C PHE A 220 -5.76 0.49 3.73
N THR A 221 -5.42 -0.18 2.63
CA THR A 221 -6.19 -0.07 1.36
C THR A 221 -7.57 -0.71 1.49
N TRP A 222 -7.68 -1.85 2.16
CA TRP A 222 -8.98 -2.45 2.48
C TRP A 222 -9.80 -1.60 3.45
N HIS A 223 -9.18 -0.98 4.46
CA HIS A 223 -9.87 0.01 5.32
C HIS A 223 -10.36 1.20 4.51
N MET A 224 -9.52 1.77 3.64
CA MET A 224 -9.89 2.88 2.76
C MET A 224 -11.10 2.55 1.90
N ARG A 225 -11.13 1.38 1.25
CA ARG A 225 -12.28 0.96 0.43
C ARG A 225 -13.59 0.98 1.24
N ASP A 226 -13.60 0.29 2.38
CA ASP A 226 -14.81 0.15 3.20
C ASP A 226 -15.22 1.50 3.80
N CYS A 227 -14.24 2.27 4.26
CA CYS A 227 -14.43 3.61 4.79
C CYS A 227 -15.06 4.56 3.75
N LEU A 228 -14.53 4.59 2.53
CA LEU A 228 -15.07 5.43 1.45
C LEU A 228 -16.48 5.00 1.04
N GLN A 229 -16.74 3.69 0.97
CA GLN A 229 -18.07 3.18 0.71
C GLN A 229 -19.07 3.63 1.78
N GLN A 230 -18.67 3.50 3.05
CA GLN A 230 -19.49 3.91 4.18
C GLN A 230 -19.75 5.43 4.19
N CYS A 231 -18.73 6.23 3.89
CA CYS A 231 -18.85 7.69 3.77
C CYS A 231 -19.82 8.08 2.66
N ARG A 232 -19.75 7.41 1.50
CA ARG A 232 -20.65 7.64 0.37
C ARG A 232 -22.11 7.39 0.77
N GLU A 233 -22.37 6.28 1.43
CA GLU A 233 -23.72 5.91 1.87
C GLU A 233 -24.23 6.77 3.02
N ALA A 234 -23.36 7.21 3.93
CA ALA A 234 -23.72 8.13 5.00
C ALA A 234 -24.14 9.51 4.46
N CYS A 235 -23.62 9.93 3.31
CA CYS A 235 -24.03 11.14 2.62
C CYS A 235 -25.34 10.98 1.81
N GLY A 236 -25.97 9.80 1.80
CA GLY A 236 -27.19 9.52 1.04
C GLY A 236 -27.01 9.80 -0.46
N GLY A 237 -28.05 10.36 -1.10
CA GLY A 237 -28.01 10.72 -2.53
C GLY A 237 -26.90 11.72 -2.88
N GLN A 238 -26.55 12.64 -1.97
CA GLN A 238 -25.46 13.60 -2.19
C GLN A 238 -24.10 12.89 -2.32
N GLY A 239 -23.91 11.76 -1.63
CA GLY A 239 -22.69 10.96 -1.76
C GLY A 239 -22.51 10.33 -3.14
N TYR A 240 -23.56 10.23 -3.96
CA TYR A 240 -23.49 9.68 -5.32
C TYR A 240 -23.09 10.73 -6.37
N LYS A 241 -23.16 12.02 -6.04
CA LYS A 241 -22.75 13.08 -6.96
C LYS A 241 -21.22 13.11 -7.11
N SER A 242 -20.74 13.19 -8.35
CA SER A 242 -19.32 13.30 -8.66
C SER A 242 -18.67 14.55 -8.08
N GLU A 243 -19.39 15.68 -8.05
CA GLU A 243 -18.93 16.96 -7.49
C GLU A 243 -18.55 16.86 -6.01
N ASN A 244 -19.19 15.96 -5.25
CA ASN A 244 -18.92 15.72 -3.84
C ASN A 244 -17.71 14.79 -3.59
N ARG A 245 -17.00 14.42 -4.67
CA ARG A 245 -15.68 13.78 -4.69
C ARG A 245 -15.57 12.35 -4.12
N ILE A 246 -16.47 11.89 -3.26
CA ILE A 246 -16.34 10.57 -2.61
C ILE A 246 -16.34 9.44 -3.64
N ALA A 247 -17.31 9.40 -4.56
CA ALA A 247 -17.42 8.35 -5.56
C ALA A 247 -16.23 8.33 -6.55
N PRO A 248 -15.80 9.46 -7.16
CA PRO A 248 -14.59 9.49 -7.98
C PRO A 248 -13.34 9.00 -7.23
N ILE A 249 -13.14 9.45 -5.99
CA ILE A 249 -12.02 9.00 -5.16
C ILE A 249 -12.08 7.49 -4.93
N LYS A 250 -13.24 6.94 -4.63
CA LYS A 250 -13.38 5.49 -4.45
C LYS A 250 -12.97 4.74 -5.72
N ASN A 251 -13.46 5.17 -6.88
CA ASN A 251 -13.18 4.49 -8.16
C ASN A 251 -11.69 4.56 -8.52
N ASP A 252 -11.06 5.73 -8.41
CA ASP A 252 -9.65 5.92 -8.77
C ASP A 252 -8.67 5.21 -7.81
N ARG A 253 -9.12 4.87 -6.61
CA ARG A 253 -8.28 4.27 -5.57
C ARG A 253 -8.53 2.77 -5.39
N ASP A 254 -9.54 2.21 -6.05
CA ASP A 254 -9.90 0.79 -5.92
C ASP A 254 -8.72 -0.13 -6.31
N VAL A 255 -7.99 0.22 -7.37
CA VAL A 255 -6.81 -0.50 -7.86
C VAL A 255 -5.70 -0.65 -6.80
N MET A 256 -5.69 0.18 -5.75
CA MET A 256 -4.67 0.12 -4.69
C MET A 256 -4.68 -1.20 -3.91
N MET A 257 -5.76 -1.97 -3.97
CA MET A 257 -5.83 -3.31 -3.38
C MET A 257 -5.10 -4.37 -4.23
N THR A 258 -4.82 -4.07 -5.50
CA THR A 258 -4.33 -5.06 -6.47
C THR A 258 -2.90 -4.78 -6.93
N PHE A 259 -2.59 -3.54 -7.32
CA PHE A 259 -1.23 -3.23 -7.78
C PHE A 259 -0.21 -3.23 -6.63
N GLU A 260 1.09 -3.26 -6.95
CA GLU A 260 2.19 -3.32 -5.95
C GLU A 260 2.10 -4.54 -5.01
N GLY A 261 1.38 -5.58 -5.44
CA GLY A 261 1.12 -6.84 -4.75
C GLY A 261 -0.34 -6.96 -4.31
N ASP A 262 -1.01 -8.03 -4.73
CA ASP A 262 -2.36 -8.34 -4.27
C ASP A 262 -2.42 -8.43 -2.74
N ASN A 263 -3.46 -7.84 -2.14
CA ASN A 263 -3.58 -7.76 -0.68
C ASN A 263 -3.56 -9.14 0.01
N SER A 264 -4.20 -10.16 -0.57
CA SER A 264 -4.23 -11.50 0.01
C SER A 264 -2.86 -12.18 -0.07
N VAL A 265 -2.18 -12.05 -1.23
CA VAL A 265 -0.81 -12.55 -1.42
C VAL A 265 0.18 -11.87 -0.48
N LEU A 266 0.06 -10.55 -0.29
CA LEU A 266 0.91 -9.82 0.65
C LEU A 266 0.70 -10.29 2.10
N LEU A 267 -0.56 -10.53 2.51
CA LEU A 267 -0.82 -11.06 3.85
C LEU A 267 -0.33 -12.50 4.04
N GLN A 268 -0.31 -13.33 2.98
CA GLN A 268 0.33 -14.64 3.04
C GLN A 268 1.85 -14.52 3.29
N GLN A 269 2.52 -13.55 2.66
CA GLN A 269 3.94 -13.28 2.91
C GLN A 269 4.20 -12.81 4.34
N VAL A 270 3.33 -11.96 4.88
CA VAL A 270 3.37 -11.53 6.28
C VAL A 270 3.17 -12.72 7.22
N ALA A 271 2.14 -13.54 6.98
CA ALA A 271 1.85 -14.72 7.80
C ALA A 271 3.02 -15.72 7.81
N ARG A 272 3.59 -16.02 6.64
CA ARG A 272 4.77 -16.89 6.53
C ARG A 272 5.95 -16.35 7.34
N SER A 273 6.18 -15.04 7.31
CA SER A 273 7.26 -14.40 8.07
C SER A 273 7.05 -14.51 9.57
N LEU A 274 5.82 -14.24 10.05
CA LEU A 274 5.47 -14.32 11.46
C LEU A 274 5.50 -15.76 12.00
N LEU A 275 5.03 -16.73 11.21
CA LEU A 275 5.08 -18.15 11.59
C LEU A 275 6.52 -18.67 11.70
N ALA A 276 7.42 -18.23 10.82
CA ALA A 276 8.84 -18.57 10.92
C ALA A 276 9.48 -18.00 12.19
N GLU A 277 9.16 -16.75 12.55
CA GLU A 277 9.62 -16.13 13.80
C GLU A 277 9.07 -16.85 15.03
N PHE A 278 7.79 -17.22 15.01
CA PHE A 278 7.16 -18.00 16.08
C PHE A 278 7.80 -19.38 16.25
N GLY A 279 8.06 -20.10 15.16
CA GLY A 279 8.75 -21.39 15.17
C GLY A 279 10.14 -21.29 15.79
N ALA A 280 10.92 -20.30 15.37
CA ALA A 280 12.26 -20.05 15.92
C ALA A 280 12.24 -19.76 17.43
N ALA A 281 11.29 -18.92 17.89
CA ALA A 281 11.14 -18.61 19.31
C ALA A 281 10.63 -19.80 20.15
N SER A 282 9.89 -20.72 19.54
CA SER A 282 9.37 -21.92 20.21
C SER A 282 10.47 -22.98 20.35
N SER A 283 11.33 -23.13 19.34
CA SER A 283 12.46 -24.06 19.40
C SER A 283 13.60 -23.61 20.33
N SER A 284 13.68 -22.31 20.65
CA SER A 284 14.68 -21.80 21.60
C SER A 284 14.30 -22.00 23.08
N LYS A 285 13.10 -22.53 23.40
CA LYS A 285 12.69 -22.88 24.76
C LYS A 285 12.82 -24.39 25.00
N ASN A 286 13.99 -24.83 25.47
CA ASN A 286 14.14 -26.10 26.19
C ASN A 286 13.95 -25.79 27.69
N PRO A 287 12.83 -26.12 28.34
CA PRO A 287 12.66 -25.85 29.76
C PRO A 287 13.18 -27.05 30.57
N GLN A 288 14.26 -26.86 31.32
CA GLN A 288 14.40 -27.62 32.56
C GLN A 288 13.40 -27.04 33.57
N PRO A 289 12.56 -27.88 34.21
CA PRO A 289 11.51 -27.38 35.08
C PRO A 289 12.09 -27.04 36.45
N GLU A 290 12.30 -25.75 36.74
CA GLU A 290 12.29 -25.29 38.11
C GLU A 290 10.85 -24.90 38.48
N HIS A 291 10.30 -25.65 39.43
CA HIS A 291 9.03 -25.42 40.09
C HIS A 291 8.98 -23.97 40.64
N LYS A 292 8.21 -23.10 39.99
CA LYS A 292 7.69 -21.88 40.64
C LYS A 292 6.17 -21.83 40.47
N SER A 293 5.53 -21.50 41.57
CA SER A 293 4.12 -21.67 41.91
C SER A 293 3.12 -21.17 40.85
N ALA A 294 2.00 -21.87 40.79
CA ALA A 294 0.86 -21.60 39.92
C ALA A 294 0.19 -20.25 40.22
N GLN A 295 0.66 -19.17 39.58
CA GLN A 295 -0.11 -17.93 39.41
C GLN A 295 0.21 -17.15 38.11
N ASP A 296 1.26 -17.52 37.35
CA ASP A 296 1.70 -16.81 36.13
C ASP A 296 1.35 -17.52 34.81
N ASN A 297 0.11 -17.98 34.63
CA ASN A 297 -0.36 -18.41 33.31
C ASN A 297 -0.83 -17.20 32.47
N ALA A 298 0.11 -16.29 32.16
CA ALA A 298 -0.05 -15.32 31.10
C ALA A 298 0.59 -15.87 29.81
N ARG A 299 -0.23 -15.91 28.75
CA ARG A 299 0.04 -16.46 27.41
C ARG A 299 1.41 -16.06 26.84
N PRO A 300 2.04 -16.90 25.99
CA PRO A 300 3.35 -16.61 25.39
C PRO A 300 3.32 -15.25 24.69
N SER A 301 4.24 -14.37 25.08
CA SER A 301 4.32 -13.00 24.60
C SER A 301 4.73 -12.98 23.12
N TYR A 302 3.88 -12.41 22.27
CA TYR A 302 4.17 -12.12 20.86
C TYR A 302 5.03 -10.84 20.72
N SER A 303 5.97 -10.64 21.65
CA SER A 303 6.46 -9.31 22.03
C SER A 303 7.79 -8.90 21.42
N SER A 304 8.36 -9.58 20.43
CA SER A 304 9.61 -9.10 19.79
C SER A 304 9.34 -8.28 18.53
N SER A 305 8.39 -8.70 17.69
CA SER A 305 8.09 -8.01 16.42
C SER A 305 7.06 -6.88 16.58
N LEU A 306 6.22 -6.92 17.62
CA LEU A 306 5.22 -5.89 17.94
C LEU A 306 5.70 -4.85 18.95
N SER A 307 6.61 -5.18 19.87
CA SER A 307 7.24 -4.19 20.78
C SER A 307 8.10 -3.17 20.03
N ALA A 308 8.68 -3.58 18.91
CA ALA A 308 9.41 -2.69 18.00
C ALA A 308 8.53 -1.58 17.37
N LEU A 309 7.21 -1.64 17.55
CA LEU A 309 6.30 -0.57 17.13
C LEU A 309 6.36 0.66 18.04
N GLY A 310 6.82 0.56 19.29
CA GLY A 310 7.11 1.69 20.20
C GLY A 310 6.22 2.92 19.98
N VAL A 311 4.92 2.80 20.26
CA VAL A 311 3.95 3.87 19.96
C VAL A 311 3.42 4.47 21.27
N PRO A 312 3.76 5.74 21.59
CA PRO A 312 3.09 6.44 22.67
C PRO A 312 1.59 6.53 22.41
N CYS A 313 0.81 5.97 23.32
CA CYS A 313 -0.64 5.79 23.26
C CYS A 313 -1.43 7.05 22.84
N GLY A 314 -2.34 6.89 21.87
CA GLY A 314 -3.24 7.90 21.30
C GLY A 314 -4.29 8.49 22.25
N ARG A 315 -4.23 8.19 23.55
CA ARG A 315 -5.10 8.84 24.56
C ARG A 315 -4.72 10.30 24.82
N LYS A 316 -3.48 10.72 24.51
CA LYS A 316 -3.00 12.11 24.68
C LYS A 316 -3.39 13.10 23.57
N LEU A 317 -3.86 12.63 22.40
CA LEU A 317 -4.23 13.54 21.30
C LEU A 317 -5.71 13.93 21.33
N LEU A 318 -6.60 13.04 21.77
CA LEU A 318 -8.01 13.39 21.94
C LEU A 318 -8.25 14.33 23.14
N SER A 319 -7.41 14.28 24.18
CA SER A 319 -7.54 15.17 25.34
C SER A 319 -6.99 16.58 25.09
N LYS A 320 -6.00 16.74 24.20
CA LYS A 320 -5.40 18.06 23.90
C LYS A 320 -6.30 19.02 23.12
N HIS A 321 -7.37 18.55 22.48
CA HIS A 321 -8.37 19.43 21.86
C HIS A 321 -9.63 19.64 22.69
N LEU A 322 -9.76 18.96 23.84
CA LEU A 322 -10.93 19.07 24.73
C LEU A 322 -10.62 19.63 26.12
N SER A 323 -9.36 19.97 26.45
CA SER A 323 -8.98 20.48 27.78
C SER A 323 -8.28 21.85 27.74
N ALA A 324 -8.82 22.80 26.97
CA ALA A 324 -8.55 24.21 27.19
C ALA A 324 -9.37 24.74 28.40
N THR A 325 -9.31 24.06 29.54
CA THR A 325 -9.80 24.54 30.84
C THR A 325 -9.21 23.66 31.97
N GLN A 326 -8.31 24.27 32.74
CA GLN A 326 -7.94 23.97 34.14
C GLN A 326 -7.22 22.65 34.52
N THR A 327 -5.95 22.83 34.90
CA THR A 327 -5.22 22.28 36.06
C THR A 327 -5.52 20.86 36.58
N LYS A 328 -4.60 19.90 36.33
CA LYS A 328 -3.69 19.26 37.33
C LYS A 328 -3.03 17.99 36.73
N THR A 329 -1.79 17.76 37.18
CA THR A 329 -0.77 16.75 36.88
C THR A 329 -1.20 15.28 36.94
N PHE A 330 -0.71 14.39 36.03
CA PHE A 330 -0.47 12.95 36.30
C PHE A 330 0.50 12.25 35.30
N GLY A 331 1.56 11.62 35.88
CA GLY A 331 2.36 10.40 35.56
C GLY A 331 2.69 9.88 34.14
N PRO A 332 3.88 9.27 33.92
CA PRO A 332 4.26 8.57 32.70
C PRO A 332 4.18 7.05 32.87
N ASP A 333 3.06 6.40 32.56
CA ASP A 333 3.03 4.94 32.35
C ASP A 333 1.89 4.57 31.39
N CYS A 334 2.23 4.02 30.23
CA CYS A 334 1.27 3.31 29.38
C CYS A 334 2.00 2.35 28.42
N ASP A 335 1.86 1.05 28.68
CA ASP A 335 2.40 -0.08 27.93
C ASP A 335 2.17 -0.02 26.40
N ASP A 336 3.24 -0.31 25.65
CA ASP A 336 3.27 -0.49 24.19
C ASP A 336 2.37 -1.66 23.69
N ASP A 337 1.96 -2.57 24.57
CA ASP A 337 1.16 -3.77 24.23
C ASP A 337 -0.29 -3.47 23.78
N LYS A 338 -0.83 -2.30 24.14
CA LYS A 338 -2.26 -2.00 23.89
C LYS A 338 -2.58 -1.67 22.43
N LEU A 339 -1.63 -1.12 21.68
CA LEU A 339 -1.84 -0.80 20.26
C LEU A 339 -1.68 -2.02 19.36
N GLY A 340 -0.71 -2.89 19.67
CA GLY A 340 -0.57 -4.20 19.03
C GLY A 340 -1.84 -5.04 19.22
N SER A 341 -2.41 -5.02 20.43
CA SER A 341 -3.70 -5.66 20.74
C SER A 341 -4.87 -5.06 19.95
N PHE A 342 -4.94 -3.74 19.77
CA PHE A 342 -5.98 -3.10 18.95
C PHE A 342 -5.87 -3.46 17.46
N LEU A 343 -4.66 -3.49 16.90
CA LEU A 343 -4.41 -3.91 15.52
C LEU A 343 -4.70 -5.40 15.31
N LEU A 344 -4.36 -6.25 16.29
CA LEU A 344 -4.75 -7.67 16.30
C LEU A 344 -6.27 -7.84 16.39
N THR A 345 -6.94 -7.00 17.19
CA THR A 345 -8.41 -7.03 17.34
C THR A 345 -9.07 -6.58 16.03
N ALA A 346 -8.59 -5.52 15.39
CA ALA A 346 -9.05 -5.09 14.08
C ALA A 346 -8.78 -6.13 12.97
N PHE A 347 -7.69 -6.88 13.08
CA PHE A 347 -7.39 -8.02 12.22
C PHE A 347 -8.38 -9.19 12.46
N ARG A 348 -8.57 -9.61 13.72
CA ARG A 348 -9.46 -10.72 14.12
C ARG A 348 -10.94 -10.46 13.77
N VAL A 349 -11.43 -9.24 14.03
CA VAL A 349 -12.80 -8.83 13.70
C VAL A 349 -13.07 -8.93 12.19
N ARG A 350 -12.03 -8.83 11.34
CA ARG A 350 -12.17 -8.79 9.89
C ARG A 350 -11.86 -10.11 9.20
N THR A 351 -10.97 -10.94 9.73
CA THR A 351 -10.60 -12.23 9.13
C THR A 351 -11.44 -13.40 9.62
N GLY A 352 -12.28 -13.20 10.65
CA GLY A 352 -13.09 -14.27 11.24
C GLY A 352 -12.26 -15.34 11.97
N VAL A 353 -10.97 -15.09 12.19
CA VAL A 353 -10.09 -15.98 12.94
C VAL A 353 -10.22 -15.62 14.43
N LEU A 354 -10.97 -16.45 15.16
CA LEU A 354 -11.14 -16.41 16.62
C LEU A 354 -9.82 -16.74 17.35
#